data_AF-A0A1M6QT38-F1
#
_entry.id   AF-A0A1M6QT38-F1
#
_cell.length_a   1.000
_cell.length_b   1.000
_cell.length_c   1.000
_cell.angle_alpha   90.00
_cell.angle_beta   90.00
_cell.angle_gamma   90.00
#
_symmetry.space_group_name_H-M   'P 1'
#
loop_
_entity.id
_entity.type
_entity.pdbx_description
1 polymer ?
#
loop_
_entity_poly.entity_id
_entity_poly.type
_entity_poly.pdbx_seq_one_letter_code
_entity_poly.pdbx_strand_id
1 'polypeptide(L)'
;MMDQEKPLVFPFHYGQEAEQYSFYKVPKILFTSPMFEKLSTEAKLLYGLLLDRMQLSIQNGWIDDEGRVYIYFTIESIMRALNCGNKKASALLAELDEKRGIGLITRVRQGLGKPDKILVHKCALAEMSGIHFKRCQNDTSKEGKQTAPEMSKPPPNKTDSNKTEINETEFYPIHSENVLETGYDAKAYEQYRKYFWEQLAMDALLVDYPYDQEALNEILDILVETVCSNRQTIRIAGDDKPVKVVKERLMKLNVEHIRYVMSCMKETTVKVRNIRQYLLAALYNAPATISHYYSALVQHNMYGQSE
;
A
#
# COMPACT_ATOMS: atom_id res chain seq x y z
N MET A 1 -6.36 61.62 8.41
CA MET A 1 -5.52 60.96 7.40
C MET A 1 -6.33 59.82 6.80
N MET A 2 -6.08 59.43 5.56
CA MET A 2 -6.65 58.21 4.98
C MET A 2 -5.59 57.12 5.08
N ASP A 3 -5.90 56.02 5.75
CA ASP A 3 -5.04 54.84 5.72
C ASP A 3 -5.10 54.25 4.31
N GLN A 4 -3.96 54.26 3.62
CA GLN A 4 -3.82 53.59 2.34
C GLN A 4 -3.55 52.10 2.61
N GLU A 5 -4.58 51.26 2.40
CA GLU A 5 -4.40 49.81 2.40
C GLU A 5 -3.34 49.43 1.36
N LYS A 6 -2.17 49.00 1.84
CA LYS A 6 -1.14 48.42 0.96
C LYS A 6 -1.71 47.12 0.38
N PRO A 7 -1.71 46.93 -0.95
CA PRO A 7 -2.19 45.69 -1.54
C PRO A 7 -1.34 44.51 -1.05
N LEU A 8 -1.99 43.38 -0.80
CA LEU A 8 -1.34 42.12 -0.44
C LEU A 8 -0.51 41.61 -1.63
N VAL A 9 0.81 41.79 -1.55
CA VAL A 9 1.77 41.24 -2.51
C VAL A 9 2.32 39.93 -1.95
N PHE A 10 2.03 38.83 -2.62
CA PHE A 10 2.59 37.51 -2.31
C PHE A 10 3.89 37.31 -3.11
N PRO A 11 5.01 36.90 -2.47
CA PRO A 11 6.25 36.62 -3.18
C PRO A 11 6.14 35.32 -4.00
N PHE A 12 6.97 35.20 -5.04
CA PHE A 12 7.20 33.93 -5.72
C PHE A 12 8.07 33.01 -4.87
N HIS A 13 7.94 31.69 -5.05
CA HIS A 13 8.84 30.69 -4.48
C HIS A 13 10.06 30.48 -5.37
N TYR A 14 11.23 30.31 -4.75
CA TYR A 14 12.50 30.02 -5.43
C TYR A 14 13.15 28.75 -4.87
N GLY A 15 13.77 27.95 -5.75
CA GLY A 15 14.48 26.72 -5.36
C GLY A 15 13.61 25.76 -4.54
N GLN A 16 14.10 25.39 -3.34
CA GLN A 16 13.45 24.46 -2.42
C GLN A 16 12.55 25.15 -1.36
N GLU A 17 12.22 26.43 -1.50
CA GLU A 17 11.35 27.15 -0.52
C GLU A 17 10.01 26.44 -0.28
N ALA A 18 9.48 25.73 -1.27
CA ALA A 18 8.26 24.94 -1.13
C ALA A 18 8.38 23.82 -0.07
N GLU A 19 9.58 23.26 0.16
CA GLU A 19 9.81 22.18 1.14
C GLU A 19 9.70 22.66 2.60
N GLN A 20 9.67 23.98 2.82
CA GLN A 20 9.55 24.58 4.16
C GLN A 20 8.11 24.56 4.70
N TYR A 21 7.11 24.25 3.86
CA TYR A 21 5.70 24.23 4.27
C TYR A 21 5.29 22.92 4.95
N SER A 22 4.36 23.03 5.90
CA SER A 22 3.68 21.87 6.48
C SER A 22 2.53 21.43 5.57
N PHE A 23 2.61 20.20 5.04
CA PHE A 23 1.66 19.66 4.06
C PHE A 23 0.73 18.60 4.64
N TYR A 24 -0.56 18.70 4.36
CA TYR A 24 -1.49 17.58 4.52
C TYR A 24 -1.33 16.59 3.36
N LYS A 25 -1.13 15.31 3.68
CA LYS A 25 -0.98 14.24 2.69
C LYS A 25 -2.37 13.72 2.27
N VAL A 26 -2.74 13.95 1.00
CA VAL A 26 -3.95 13.37 0.39
C VAL A 26 -3.53 12.35 -0.66
N PRO A 27 -3.90 11.06 -0.55
CA PRO A 27 -3.47 10.03 -1.51
C PRO A 27 -3.97 10.30 -2.93
N LYS A 28 -3.05 10.23 -3.90
CA LYS A 28 -3.31 10.50 -5.33
C LYS A 28 -4.41 9.63 -5.92
N ILE A 29 -4.55 8.39 -5.42
CA ILE A 29 -5.57 7.43 -5.86
C ILE A 29 -7.01 7.98 -5.75
N LEU A 30 -7.28 8.87 -4.78
CA LEU A 30 -8.58 9.54 -4.64
C LEU A 30 -8.93 10.45 -5.83
N PHE A 31 -7.94 10.85 -6.63
CA PHE A 31 -8.10 11.70 -7.81
C PHE A 31 -7.90 10.95 -9.13
N THR A 32 -7.24 9.79 -9.12
CA THR A 32 -6.94 9.00 -10.34
C THR A 32 -7.80 7.76 -10.53
N SER A 33 -8.33 7.15 -9.47
CA SER A 33 -9.17 5.95 -9.58
C SER A 33 -10.65 6.30 -9.78
N PRO A 34 -11.36 5.69 -10.76
CA PRO A 34 -12.78 5.95 -10.99
C PRO A 34 -13.68 5.55 -9.81
N MET A 35 -13.22 4.67 -8.91
CA MET A 35 -13.95 4.35 -7.69
C MET A 35 -14.18 5.59 -6.81
N PHE A 36 -13.23 6.52 -6.80
CA PHE A 36 -13.27 7.76 -6.02
C PHE A 36 -13.71 8.98 -6.84
N GLU A 37 -14.12 8.81 -8.10
CA GLU A 37 -14.56 9.91 -8.98
C GLU A 37 -15.71 10.71 -8.36
N LYS A 38 -16.70 10.02 -7.79
CA LYS A 38 -17.91 10.60 -7.19
C LYS A 38 -17.70 11.29 -5.84
N LEU A 39 -16.52 11.16 -5.23
CA LEU A 39 -16.20 11.87 -3.99
C LEU A 39 -15.93 13.36 -4.25
N SER A 40 -16.49 14.21 -3.42
CA SER A 40 -16.22 15.63 -3.36
C SER A 40 -14.76 15.90 -3.00
N THR A 41 -14.17 16.96 -3.57
CA THR A 41 -12.79 17.38 -3.30
C THR A 41 -12.55 17.64 -1.80
N GLU A 42 -13.59 18.10 -1.09
CA GLU A 42 -13.54 18.36 0.35
C GLU A 42 -13.62 17.08 1.19
N ALA A 43 -14.30 16.01 0.71
CA ALA A 43 -14.24 14.70 1.36
C ALA A 43 -12.85 14.04 1.16
N LYS A 44 -12.23 14.23 -0.01
CA LYS A 44 -10.85 13.79 -0.27
C LYS A 44 -9.85 14.53 0.62
N LEU A 45 -10.00 15.85 0.77
CA LEU A 45 -9.20 16.65 1.71
C LEU A 45 -9.46 16.26 3.18
N LEU A 46 -10.73 16.05 3.56
CA LEU A 46 -11.08 15.57 4.90
C LEU A 46 -10.37 14.25 5.22
N TYR A 47 -10.40 13.27 4.32
CA TYR A 47 -9.70 12.00 4.51
C TYR A 47 -8.19 12.20 4.73
N GLY A 48 -7.54 13.13 4.03
CA GLY A 48 -6.15 13.52 4.32
C GLY A 48 -5.94 14.11 5.73
N LEU A 49 -6.88 14.92 6.21
CA LEU A 49 -6.88 15.40 7.60
C LEU A 49 -7.10 14.27 8.62
N LEU A 50 -7.86 13.23 8.28
CA LEU A 50 -8.04 12.06 9.14
C LEU A 50 -6.74 11.21 9.19
N LEU A 51 -6.02 11.07 8.08
CA LEU A 51 -4.72 10.39 8.04
C LEU A 51 -3.64 11.13 8.85
N ASP A 52 -3.63 12.46 8.81
CA ASP A 52 -2.79 13.30 9.69
C ASP A 52 -3.09 13.02 11.18
N ARG A 53 -4.38 13.04 11.55
CA ARG A 53 -4.83 12.74 12.92
C ARG A 53 -4.58 11.29 13.34
N MET A 54 -4.47 10.36 12.40
CA MET A 54 -4.13 8.97 12.66
C MET A 54 -2.67 8.81 13.10
N GLN A 55 -1.74 9.62 12.56
CA GLN A 55 -0.34 9.60 12.99
C GLN A 55 -0.17 9.96 14.48
N LEU A 56 -0.90 10.99 14.94
CA LEU A 56 -0.96 11.35 16.36
C LEU A 56 -1.62 10.26 17.22
N SER A 57 -2.61 9.55 16.66
CA SER A 57 -3.33 8.49 17.36
C SER A 57 -2.47 7.22 17.52
N ILE A 58 -1.60 6.92 16.55
CA ILE A 58 -0.53 5.89 16.68
C ILE A 58 0.43 6.26 17.81
N GLN A 59 0.90 7.51 17.86
CA GLN A 59 1.82 7.98 18.91
C GLN A 59 1.19 7.89 20.32
N ASN A 60 -0.11 8.16 20.43
CA ASN A 60 -0.87 8.06 21.68
C ASN A 60 -1.33 6.64 22.03
N GLY A 61 -1.00 5.62 21.23
CA GLY A 61 -1.43 4.23 21.47
C GLY A 61 -2.95 4.03 21.39
N TRP A 62 -3.67 4.84 20.60
CA TRP A 62 -5.13 4.74 20.44
C TRP A 62 -5.50 3.60 19.48
N ILE A 63 -5.37 2.39 20.01
CA ILE A 63 -5.56 1.12 19.32
C ILE A 63 -6.71 0.38 20.01
N ASP A 64 -7.60 -0.26 19.25
CA ASP A 64 -8.67 -1.11 19.78
C ASP A 64 -8.23 -2.56 20.04
N ASP A 65 -9.13 -3.37 20.60
CA ASP A 65 -8.85 -4.75 21.02
C ASP A 65 -8.54 -5.70 19.83
N GLU A 66 -8.78 -5.25 18.59
CA GLU A 66 -8.46 -5.95 17.34
C GLU A 66 -7.16 -5.40 16.69
N GLY A 67 -6.44 -4.51 17.38
CA GLY A 67 -5.18 -3.93 16.87
C GLY A 67 -5.37 -2.76 15.91
N ARG A 68 -6.60 -2.26 15.70
CA ARG A 68 -6.87 -1.16 14.75
C ARG A 68 -6.68 0.19 15.41
N VAL A 69 -5.98 1.10 14.73
CA VAL A 69 -5.88 2.50 15.15
C VAL A 69 -7.23 3.19 14.97
N TYR A 70 -7.71 3.86 16.01
CA TYR A 70 -8.88 4.74 15.93
C TYR A 70 -8.49 6.18 16.27
N ILE A 71 -9.23 7.14 15.69
CA ILE A 71 -9.03 8.57 15.94
C ILE A 71 -10.28 9.18 16.59
N TYR A 72 -10.09 10.21 17.41
CA TYR A 72 -11.17 11.08 17.87
C TYR A 72 -11.10 12.40 17.09
N PHE A 73 -11.99 12.58 16.12
CA PHE A 73 -12.09 13.83 15.34
C PHE A 73 -13.54 14.31 15.30
N THR A 74 -13.84 15.32 16.12
CA THR A 74 -15.20 15.83 16.31
C THR A 74 -15.68 16.64 15.11
N ILE A 75 -17.01 16.71 14.92
CA ILE A 75 -17.63 17.56 13.89
C ILE A 75 -17.13 19.01 14.01
N GLU A 76 -16.96 19.52 15.23
CA GLU A 76 -16.42 20.86 15.48
C GLU A 76 -14.96 20.99 15.02
N SER A 77 -14.11 19.97 15.23
CA SER A 77 -12.75 19.96 14.71
C SER A 77 -12.71 19.99 13.17
N ILE A 78 -13.64 19.29 12.52
CA ILE A 78 -13.81 19.33 11.05
C ILE A 78 -14.28 20.72 10.59
N MET A 79 -15.26 21.31 11.28
CA MET A 79 -15.75 22.66 10.99
C MET A 79 -14.63 23.70 11.06
N ARG A 80 -13.74 23.61 12.06
CA ARG A 80 -12.56 24.50 12.19
C ARG A 80 -11.52 24.22 11.09
N ALA A 81 -11.21 22.95 10.80
CA ALA A 81 -10.16 22.58 9.85
C ALA A 81 -10.51 22.84 8.37
N LEU A 82 -11.81 22.76 8.01
CA LEU A 82 -12.32 22.99 6.65
C LEU A 82 -13.12 24.31 6.53
N ASN A 83 -13.11 25.16 7.56
CA ASN A 83 -13.88 26.40 7.66
C ASN A 83 -15.35 26.26 7.18
N CYS A 84 -16.04 25.23 7.69
CA CYS A 84 -17.34 24.81 7.15
C CYS A 84 -18.44 24.68 8.21
N GLY A 85 -19.70 24.81 7.79
CA GLY A 85 -20.86 24.70 8.69
C GLY A 85 -21.16 23.25 9.11
N ASN A 86 -21.76 23.06 10.29
CA ASN A 86 -22.05 21.76 10.90
C ASN A 86 -22.76 20.75 9.96
N LYS A 87 -23.74 21.21 9.18
CA LYS A 87 -24.45 20.38 8.18
C LYS A 87 -23.48 19.83 7.12
N LYS A 88 -22.52 20.64 6.68
CA LYS A 88 -21.53 20.29 5.64
C LYS A 88 -20.48 19.34 6.21
N ALA A 89 -19.91 19.61 7.38
CA ALA A 89 -19.02 18.69 8.09
C ALA A 89 -19.68 17.31 8.34
N SER A 90 -20.96 17.29 8.69
CA SER A 90 -21.74 16.06 8.88
C SER A 90 -22.01 15.31 7.56
N ALA A 91 -22.19 16.02 6.46
CA ALA A 91 -22.36 15.44 5.12
C ALA A 91 -21.04 14.82 4.61
N LEU A 92 -19.91 15.53 4.73
CA LEU A 92 -18.59 15.01 4.33
C LEU A 92 -18.21 13.75 5.13
N LEU A 93 -18.52 13.70 6.43
CA LEU A 93 -18.40 12.45 7.20
C LEU A 93 -19.29 11.33 6.65
N ALA A 94 -20.55 11.62 6.33
CA ALA A 94 -21.48 10.61 5.78
C ALA A 94 -21.13 10.15 4.35
N GLU A 95 -20.36 10.96 3.61
CA GLU A 95 -19.84 10.65 2.28
C GLU A 95 -18.66 9.65 2.34
N LEU A 96 -17.87 9.71 3.42
CA LEU A 96 -16.80 8.75 3.71
C LEU A 96 -17.30 7.50 4.48
N ASP A 97 -18.37 7.63 5.27
CA ASP A 97 -18.92 6.58 6.15
C ASP A 97 -19.46 5.36 5.37
N GLU A 98 -18.98 4.18 5.73
CA GLU A 98 -19.44 2.85 5.28
C GLU A 98 -20.97 2.70 5.18
N LYS A 99 -21.74 3.35 6.06
CA LYS A 99 -23.20 3.18 6.13
C LYS A 99 -23.98 4.05 5.15
N ARG A 100 -23.34 4.98 4.44
CA ARG A 100 -24.01 6.00 3.60
C ARG A 100 -23.24 6.40 2.33
N GLY A 101 -21.93 6.24 2.33
CA GLY A 101 -21.03 6.67 1.27
C GLY A 101 -20.11 5.54 0.83
N ILE A 102 -18.82 5.82 0.71
CA ILE A 102 -17.86 4.93 0.03
C ILE A 102 -17.14 3.92 0.94
N GLY A 103 -17.23 4.05 2.27
CA GLY A 103 -16.53 3.14 3.20
C GLY A 103 -15.05 3.45 3.41
N LEU A 104 -14.63 4.71 3.27
CA LEU A 104 -13.29 5.16 3.69
C LEU A 104 -13.16 5.38 5.21
N ILE A 105 -14.28 5.44 5.94
CA ILE A 105 -14.28 5.42 7.41
C ILE A 105 -15.43 4.56 7.97
N THR A 106 -15.22 4.00 9.16
CA THR A 106 -16.30 3.40 9.97
C THR A 106 -16.39 4.14 11.30
N ARG A 107 -17.61 4.55 11.68
CA ARG A 107 -17.88 5.30 12.92
C ARG A 107 -18.54 4.41 13.98
N VAL A 108 -17.87 4.30 15.14
CA VAL A 108 -18.31 3.52 16.29
C VAL A 108 -18.71 4.49 17.42
N ARG A 109 -20.02 4.53 17.72
CA ARG A 109 -20.57 5.37 18.79
C ARG A 109 -20.29 4.74 20.15
N GLN A 110 -19.67 5.49 21.06
CA GLN A 110 -19.34 4.99 22.41
C GLN A 110 -20.45 5.21 23.46
N GLY A 111 -21.44 6.07 23.16
CA GLY A 111 -22.47 6.45 24.14
C GLY A 111 -21.95 7.34 25.28
N LEU A 112 -22.80 7.59 26.27
CA LEU A 112 -22.45 8.31 27.52
C LEU A 112 -21.71 9.66 27.32
N GLY A 113 -22.02 10.39 26.23
CA GLY A 113 -21.39 11.68 25.91
C GLY A 113 -19.93 11.60 25.42
N LYS A 114 -19.37 10.39 25.28
CA LYS A 114 -18.02 10.19 24.71
C LYS A 114 -18.02 10.44 23.20
N PRO A 115 -16.92 10.94 22.61
CA PRO A 115 -16.82 11.12 21.16
C PRO A 115 -16.89 9.78 20.42
N ASP A 116 -17.38 9.80 19.17
CA ASP A 116 -17.32 8.63 18.28
C ASP A 116 -15.85 8.24 18.04
N LYS A 117 -15.52 6.95 18.15
CA LYS A 117 -14.29 6.41 17.56
C LYS A 117 -14.47 6.40 16.04
N ILE A 118 -13.51 6.95 15.31
CA ILE A 118 -13.44 6.87 13.85
C ILE A 118 -12.30 5.91 13.48
N LEU A 119 -12.64 4.81 12.82
CA LEU A 119 -11.69 3.94 12.13
C LEU A 119 -11.51 4.48 10.71
N VAL A 120 -10.26 4.62 10.25
CA VAL A 120 -9.94 5.10 8.89
C VAL A 120 -9.48 3.91 8.06
N HIS A 121 -10.21 3.62 6.97
CA HIS A 121 -9.89 2.52 6.06
C HIS A 121 -8.90 2.95 5.00
N LYS A 122 -8.13 2.00 4.47
CA LYS A 122 -7.17 2.26 3.39
C LYS A 122 -7.93 2.51 2.07
N CYS A 123 -7.57 3.58 1.37
CA CYS A 123 -8.11 3.91 0.04
C CYS A 123 -7.50 3.06 -1.09
N ALA A 124 -7.51 1.73 -0.95
CA ALA A 124 -6.96 0.79 -1.93
C ALA A 124 -7.98 0.35 -2.99
N LEU A 125 -7.49 -0.17 -4.11
CA LEU A 125 -8.30 -0.96 -5.06
C LEU A 125 -8.48 -2.38 -4.49
N ALA A 126 -9.54 -2.60 -3.71
CA ALA A 126 -9.99 -3.94 -3.38
C ALA A 126 -10.66 -4.58 -4.61
N GLU A 127 -10.37 -5.86 -4.89
CA GLU A 127 -11.06 -6.59 -5.94
C GLU A 127 -12.56 -6.69 -5.62
N MET A 128 -13.41 -6.39 -6.61
CA MET A 128 -14.83 -6.04 -6.38
C MET A 128 -15.75 -7.23 -6.12
N SER A 129 -15.57 -7.93 -4.99
CA SER A 129 -16.53 -8.92 -4.50
C SER A 129 -17.68 -8.27 -3.71
N GLY A 130 -18.67 -7.73 -4.42
CA GLY A 130 -20.05 -7.72 -3.91
C GLY A 130 -20.65 -6.47 -3.29
N ILE A 131 -20.08 -5.26 -3.45
CA ILE A 131 -20.82 -4.02 -3.10
C ILE A 131 -21.96 -3.79 -4.10
N HIS A 132 -23.09 -4.41 -3.79
CA HIS A 132 -24.38 -4.20 -4.45
C HIS A 132 -24.83 -2.76 -4.24
N PHE A 133 -24.57 -1.90 -5.23
CA PHE A 133 -25.10 -0.53 -5.29
C PHE A 133 -26.63 -0.54 -5.25
N LYS A 134 -27.19 -0.50 -4.05
CA LYS A 134 -28.62 -0.19 -3.85
C LYS A 134 -28.83 1.27 -4.24
N ARG A 135 -29.28 1.43 -5.47
CA ARG A 135 -29.76 2.67 -6.09
C ARG A 135 -30.92 3.22 -5.27
N CYS A 136 -30.60 3.99 -4.23
CA CYS A 136 -31.56 4.85 -3.53
C CYS A 136 -31.93 6.05 -4.40
N GLN A 137 -32.62 5.78 -5.52
CA GLN A 137 -33.67 6.70 -5.93
C GLN A 137 -34.82 6.53 -4.94
N ASN A 138 -35.31 7.66 -4.43
CA ASN A 138 -36.57 7.94 -3.74
C ASN A 138 -36.40 9.34 -3.11
N ASP A 139 -37.32 10.31 -3.20
CA ASP A 139 -38.65 10.29 -3.80
C ASP A 139 -39.02 11.65 -4.39
N THR A 140 -39.74 11.64 -5.51
CA THR A 140 -40.82 12.61 -5.73
C THR A 140 -42.01 11.91 -6.42
N SER A 141 -43.12 11.77 -5.69
CA SER A 141 -44.50 11.64 -6.21
C SER A 141 -44.98 10.33 -6.88
N LYS A 142 -45.66 9.50 -6.05
CA LYS A 142 -47.03 8.94 -6.25
C LYS A 142 -47.29 7.59 -6.96
N GLU A 143 -48.14 6.81 -6.26
CA GLU A 143 -49.28 5.98 -6.72
C GLU A 143 -49.06 4.73 -7.61
N GLY A 144 -49.58 3.56 -7.18
CA GLY A 144 -49.67 2.34 -8.01
C GLY A 144 -49.89 1.02 -7.24
N LYS A 145 -51.12 0.49 -7.22
CA LYS A 145 -51.56 -0.72 -6.47
C LYS A 145 -51.09 -2.08 -7.03
N GLN A 146 -50.83 -3.05 -6.13
CA GLN A 146 -50.99 -4.53 -6.30
C GLN A 146 -50.13 -5.22 -7.40
N THR A 147 -49.85 -6.53 -7.44
CA THR A 147 -50.27 -7.74 -6.69
C THR A 147 -49.11 -8.78 -6.66
N ALA A 148 -49.20 -9.83 -5.83
CA ALA A 148 -48.43 -11.10 -5.95
C ALA A 148 -49.20 -12.12 -6.84
N PRO A 149 -48.71 -13.34 -7.21
CA PRO A 149 -47.52 -14.11 -6.75
C PRO A 149 -46.62 -14.56 -7.96
N GLU A 150 -45.90 -15.71 -8.11
CA GLU A 150 -45.82 -16.99 -7.38
C GLU A 150 -44.53 -17.82 -7.62
N MET A 151 -44.24 -18.71 -6.65
CA MET A 151 -43.39 -19.91 -6.53
C MET A 151 -42.71 -20.60 -7.76
N SER A 152 -41.44 -21.01 -7.58
CA SER A 152 -40.94 -22.38 -7.94
C SER A 152 -39.52 -22.72 -7.43
N LYS A 153 -39.31 -24.00 -7.05
CA LYS A 153 -38.07 -24.72 -6.67
C LYS A 153 -38.37 -26.24 -6.72
N PRO A 154 -37.39 -27.17 -6.66
CA PRO A 154 -36.04 -27.22 -7.22
C PRO A 154 -35.97 -28.36 -8.29
N PRO A 155 -34.83 -29.03 -8.58
CA PRO A 155 -34.33 -30.11 -7.71
C PRO A 155 -32.78 -30.12 -7.51
N PRO A 156 -32.25 -30.93 -6.57
CA PRO A 156 -30.81 -30.99 -6.26
C PRO A 156 -30.08 -32.12 -7.00
N ASN A 157 -28.75 -32.15 -6.91
CA ASN A 157 -27.97 -33.37 -7.10
C ASN A 157 -26.83 -33.46 -6.07
N LYS A 158 -26.49 -34.68 -5.63
CA LYS A 158 -25.38 -34.97 -4.71
C LYS A 158 -24.32 -35.79 -5.45
N THR A 159 -23.05 -35.50 -5.21
CA THR A 159 -21.95 -36.45 -5.41
C THR A 159 -20.92 -36.23 -4.30
N ASP A 160 -20.49 -37.32 -3.65
CA ASP A 160 -19.55 -37.29 -2.54
C ASP A 160 -18.10 -37.53 -3.00
N SER A 161 -17.16 -37.15 -2.13
CA SER A 161 -15.74 -37.56 -2.08
C SER A 161 -14.83 -37.30 -3.29
N ASN A 162 -13.81 -36.47 -3.06
CA ASN A 162 -12.47 -37.03 -2.83
C ASN A 162 -11.60 -36.06 -1.99
N LYS A 163 -10.63 -36.60 -1.25
CA LYS A 163 -9.66 -35.81 -0.48
C LYS A 163 -8.37 -35.62 -1.28
N THR A 164 -7.87 -34.38 -1.33
CA THR A 164 -6.45 -34.09 -1.63
C THR A 164 -6.06 -32.82 -0.89
N GLU A 165 -5.10 -32.95 0.03
CA GLU A 165 -4.49 -31.82 0.72
C GLU A 165 -3.38 -31.24 -0.18
N ILE A 166 -3.57 -30.02 -0.69
CA ILE A 166 -2.53 -29.26 -1.40
C ILE A 166 -2.48 -27.84 -0.82
N ASN A 167 -1.61 -27.63 0.17
CA ASN A 167 -1.32 -26.32 0.73
C ASN A 167 -0.36 -25.54 -0.18
N GLU A 168 -0.80 -25.21 -1.40
CA GLU A 168 -0.06 -24.31 -2.27
C GLU A 168 -0.15 -22.89 -1.70
N THR A 169 1.00 -22.34 -1.30
CA THR A 169 1.07 -21.05 -0.60
C THR A 169 1.08 -19.91 -1.62
N GLU A 170 -0.10 -19.48 -2.06
CA GLU A 170 -0.26 -18.32 -2.95
C GLU A 170 0.14 -17.03 -2.22
N PHE A 171 1.42 -16.68 -2.34
CA PHE A 171 2.00 -15.45 -1.81
C PHE A 171 1.96 -14.36 -2.89
N TYR A 172 0.91 -13.53 -2.86
CA TYR A 172 0.74 -12.41 -3.78
C TYR A 172 1.80 -11.32 -3.55
N PRO A 173 2.34 -10.65 -4.59
CA PRO A 173 3.32 -9.58 -4.42
C PRO A 173 2.65 -8.31 -3.88
N ILE A 174 3.04 -7.86 -2.69
CA ILE A 174 2.50 -6.64 -2.07
C ILE A 174 3.40 -5.44 -2.39
N HIS A 175 3.17 -4.78 -3.52
CA HIS A 175 3.79 -3.49 -3.78
C HIS A 175 3.22 -2.40 -2.86
N SER A 176 4.09 -1.93 -1.94
CA SER A 176 4.11 -0.57 -1.36
C SER A 176 2.77 0.12 -1.02
N GLU A 177 2.02 -0.41 -0.06
CA GLU A 177 1.29 0.39 0.97
C GLU A 177 0.68 -0.47 2.10
N ASN A 178 0.63 -1.81 1.96
CA ASN A 178 -0.06 -2.74 2.86
C ASN A 178 0.80 -3.44 3.94
N VAL A 179 1.75 -2.73 4.58
CA VAL A 179 2.63 -3.32 5.63
C VAL A 179 1.87 -3.98 6.79
N LEU A 180 0.71 -3.41 7.16
CA LEU A 180 -0.06 -3.74 8.38
C LEU A 180 -0.89 -5.04 8.35
N GLU A 181 -0.62 -5.97 7.43
CA GLU A 181 -1.23 -7.32 7.46
C GLU A 181 -0.18 -8.45 7.38
N THR A 182 1.11 -8.09 7.43
CA THR A 182 2.19 -9.03 7.72
C THR A 182 2.43 -9.08 9.23
N GLY A 183 2.70 -10.26 9.79
CA GLY A 183 2.92 -10.45 11.23
C GLY A 183 4.25 -9.90 11.79
N TYR A 184 4.80 -8.87 11.16
CA TYR A 184 6.11 -8.29 11.45
C TYR A 184 5.97 -7.00 12.28
N ASP A 185 7.00 -6.63 13.04
CA ASP A 185 7.04 -5.29 13.63
C ASP A 185 7.14 -4.24 12.52
N ALA A 186 6.09 -3.44 12.36
CA ALA A 186 6.02 -2.38 11.36
C ALA A 186 7.15 -1.33 11.52
N LYS A 187 7.69 -1.13 12.73
CA LYS A 187 8.85 -0.26 12.95
C LYS A 187 10.13 -0.89 12.40
N ALA A 188 10.34 -2.19 12.65
CA ALA A 188 11.46 -2.93 12.09
C ALA A 188 11.36 -3.04 10.55
N TYR A 189 10.15 -3.23 9.99
CA TYR A 189 9.93 -3.24 8.54
C TYR A 189 10.36 -1.92 7.90
N GLU A 190 9.87 -0.78 8.42
CA GLU A 190 10.24 0.53 7.88
C GLU A 190 11.73 0.85 8.05
N GLN A 191 12.34 0.43 9.17
CA GLN A 191 13.80 0.55 9.38
C GLN A 191 14.59 -0.25 8.34
N TYR A 192 14.19 -1.49 8.04
CA TYR A 192 14.87 -2.29 7.01
C TYR A 192 14.57 -1.81 5.59
N ARG A 193 13.37 -1.29 5.32
CA ARG A 193 13.04 -0.67 4.03
C ARG A 193 13.89 0.57 3.78
N LYS A 194 14.00 1.46 4.76
CA LYS A 194 14.89 2.62 4.69
C LYS A 194 16.35 2.20 4.53
N TYR A 195 16.82 1.26 5.34
CA TYR A 195 18.21 0.75 5.27
C TYR A 195 18.56 0.23 3.87
N PHE A 196 17.72 -0.63 3.29
CA PHE A 196 17.98 -1.13 1.92
C PHE A 196 17.82 -0.05 0.85
N TRP A 197 16.92 0.93 1.02
CA TRP A 197 16.82 2.06 0.10
C TRP A 197 18.15 2.82 -0.01
N GLU A 198 18.74 3.17 1.13
CA GLU A 198 20.02 3.88 1.23
C GLU A 198 21.20 2.98 0.80
N GLN A 199 21.29 1.75 1.33
CA GLN A 199 22.42 0.83 1.11
C GLN A 199 22.51 0.28 -0.34
N LEU A 200 21.39 0.18 -1.06
CA LEU A 200 21.36 -0.23 -2.46
C LEU A 200 21.42 0.95 -3.44
N ALA A 201 21.42 2.19 -2.94
CA ALA A 201 21.32 3.42 -3.73
C ALA A 201 20.12 3.40 -4.70
N MET A 202 18.93 3.11 -4.18
CA MET A 202 17.71 2.91 -4.98
C MET A 202 17.37 4.11 -5.89
N ASP A 203 17.60 5.34 -5.43
CA ASP A 203 17.39 6.55 -6.24
C ASP A 203 18.26 6.57 -7.51
N ALA A 204 19.51 6.08 -7.43
CA ALA A 204 20.39 5.97 -8.60
C ALA A 204 19.97 4.81 -9.52
N LEU A 205 19.54 3.67 -8.96
CA LEU A 205 19.01 2.55 -9.76
C LEU A 205 17.73 2.94 -10.50
N LEU A 206 16.84 3.74 -9.91
CA LEU A 206 15.62 4.23 -10.56
C LEU A 206 15.88 5.25 -11.69
N VAL A 207 17.05 5.90 -11.69
CA VAL A 207 17.54 6.76 -12.79
C VAL A 207 18.20 5.92 -13.90
N ASP A 208 19.01 4.93 -13.53
CA ASP A 208 19.72 4.06 -14.49
C ASP A 208 18.79 3.07 -15.21
N TYR A 209 17.71 2.63 -14.55
CA TYR A 209 16.74 1.65 -15.05
C TYR A 209 15.31 2.22 -15.05
N PRO A 210 15.02 3.30 -15.81
CA PRO A 210 13.75 4.04 -15.73
C PRO A 210 12.53 3.25 -16.22
N TYR A 211 12.74 2.12 -16.91
CA TYR A 211 11.68 1.21 -17.36
C TYR A 211 11.52 -0.04 -16.49
N ASP A 212 12.48 -0.35 -15.61
CA ASP A 212 12.46 -1.55 -14.76
C ASP A 212 12.05 -1.23 -13.30
N GLN A 213 11.38 -0.08 -13.08
CA GLN A 213 11.07 0.42 -11.73
C GLN A 213 10.22 -0.56 -10.90
N GLU A 214 9.30 -1.30 -11.52
CA GLU A 214 8.49 -2.33 -10.84
C GLU A 214 9.38 -3.48 -10.34
N ALA A 215 10.30 -3.98 -11.15
CA ALA A 215 11.25 -5.03 -10.78
C ALA A 215 12.25 -4.58 -9.69
N LEU A 216 12.70 -3.32 -9.74
CA LEU A 216 13.53 -2.74 -8.67
C LEU A 216 12.76 -2.64 -7.33
N ASN A 217 11.49 -2.27 -7.36
CA ASN A 217 10.63 -2.29 -6.17
C ASN A 217 10.35 -3.73 -5.70
N GLU A 218 10.14 -4.71 -6.60
CA GLU A 218 9.95 -6.13 -6.24
C GLU A 218 11.19 -6.66 -5.52
N ILE A 219 12.39 -6.36 -6.02
CA ILE A 219 13.66 -6.71 -5.38
C ILE A 219 13.74 -6.10 -3.96
N LEU A 220 13.40 -4.82 -3.78
CA LEU A 220 13.39 -4.18 -2.47
C LEU A 220 12.39 -4.84 -1.52
N ASP A 221 11.13 -5.01 -1.96
CA ASP A 221 10.06 -5.61 -1.15
C ASP A 221 10.42 -7.06 -0.75
N ILE A 222 10.95 -7.88 -1.68
CA ILE A 222 11.50 -9.22 -1.40
C ILE A 222 12.57 -9.19 -0.32
N LEU A 223 13.52 -8.27 -0.38
CA LEU A 223 14.60 -8.16 0.60
C LEU A 223 14.06 -7.81 1.99
N VAL A 224 13.19 -6.81 2.09
CA VAL A 224 12.62 -6.35 3.37
C VAL A 224 11.76 -7.44 4.00
N GLU A 225 10.84 -8.05 3.25
CA GLU A 225 9.98 -9.14 3.73
C GLU A 225 10.80 -10.36 4.18
N THR A 226 11.91 -10.67 3.50
CA THR A 226 12.79 -11.78 3.86
C THR A 226 13.53 -11.50 5.17
N VAL A 227 14.09 -10.30 5.37
CA VAL A 227 14.81 -9.96 6.61
C VAL A 227 13.91 -9.68 7.80
N CYS A 228 12.62 -9.40 7.56
CA CYS A 228 11.60 -9.27 8.60
C CYS A 228 10.98 -10.62 9.01
N SER A 229 11.26 -11.72 8.29
CA SER A 229 10.53 -12.97 8.47
C SER A 229 10.70 -13.59 9.86
N ASN A 230 9.57 -13.87 10.52
CA ASN A 230 9.50 -14.60 11.80
C ASN A 230 9.78 -16.11 11.67
N ARG A 231 10.00 -16.63 10.45
CA ARG A 231 10.27 -18.06 10.21
C ARG A 231 11.67 -18.42 10.72
N GLN A 232 11.83 -19.59 11.34
CA GLN A 232 13.14 -20.06 11.80
C GLN A 232 14.09 -20.38 10.63
N THR A 233 13.54 -20.89 9.53
CA THR A 233 14.25 -21.21 8.28
C THR A 233 13.54 -20.60 7.07
N ILE A 234 14.32 -20.34 6.02
CA ILE A 234 13.86 -19.83 4.73
C ILE A 234 14.48 -20.71 3.64
N ARG A 235 13.68 -21.16 2.68
CA ARG A 235 14.15 -21.99 1.58
C ARG A 235 14.83 -21.16 0.49
N ILE A 236 16.10 -21.44 0.21
CA ILE A 236 16.96 -20.70 -0.71
C ILE A 236 17.66 -21.70 -1.63
N ALA A 237 17.47 -21.55 -2.95
CA ALA A 237 18.08 -22.40 -3.98
C ALA A 237 17.86 -23.92 -3.82
N GLY A 238 16.83 -24.33 -3.07
CA GLY A 238 16.49 -25.73 -2.78
C GLY A 238 16.69 -26.14 -1.33
N ASP A 239 17.58 -25.48 -0.58
CA ASP A 239 17.91 -25.79 0.82
C ASP A 239 17.12 -24.92 1.81
N ASP A 240 16.74 -25.47 2.96
CA ASP A 240 16.26 -24.67 4.09
C ASP A 240 17.44 -24.10 4.90
N LYS A 241 17.57 -22.77 4.93
CA LYS A 241 18.68 -22.05 5.59
C LYS A 241 18.16 -21.26 6.80
N PRO A 242 18.88 -21.20 7.93
CA PRO A 242 18.41 -20.44 9.10
C PRO A 242 18.25 -18.94 8.80
N VAL A 243 17.18 -18.31 9.27
CA VAL A 243 16.83 -16.92 8.95
C VAL A 243 17.96 -15.93 9.26
N LYS A 244 18.72 -16.16 10.34
CA LYS A 244 19.88 -15.33 10.71
C LYS A 244 20.96 -15.34 9.61
N VAL A 245 21.28 -16.51 9.06
CA VAL A 245 22.28 -16.67 7.99
C VAL A 245 21.80 -16.04 6.68
N VAL A 246 20.50 -16.13 6.38
CA VAL A 246 19.90 -15.45 5.23
C VAL A 246 19.97 -13.93 5.40
N LYS A 247 19.61 -13.42 6.58
CA LYS A 247 19.68 -11.99 6.91
C LYS A 247 21.12 -11.46 6.84
N GLU A 248 22.08 -12.12 7.46
CA GLU A 248 23.52 -11.78 7.40
C GLU A 248 24.12 -11.84 5.98
N ARG A 249 23.52 -12.61 5.06
CA ARG A 249 23.91 -12.61 3.64
C ARG A 249 23.32 -11.42 2.89
N LEU A 250 22.02 -11.17 3.05
CA LEU A 250 21.32 -10.09 2.34
C LEU A 250 21.76 -8.69 2.79
N MET A 251 22.15 -8.52 4.07
CA MET A 251 22.74 -7.26 4.58
C MET A 251 24.14 -6.94 4.00
N LYS A 252 24.69 -7.78 3.11
CA LYS A 252 25.95 -7.52 2.38
C LYS A 252 25.73 -7.03 0.95
N LEU A 253 24.46 -6.87 0.55
CA LEU A 253 24.12 -6.32 -0.76
C LEU A 253 24.47 -4.82 -0.83
N ASN A 254 24.65 -4.36 -2.06
CA ASN A 254 24.88 -2.97 -2.46
C ASN A 254 24.40 -2.80 -3.92
N VAL A 255 24.49 -1.59 -4.45
CA VAL A 255 24.07 -1.24 -5.82
C VAL A 255 24.55 -2.22 -6.90
N GLU A 256 25.82 -2.64 -6.87
CA GLU A 256 26.42 -3.51 -7.90
C GLU A 256 25.84 -4.93 -7.89
N HIS A 257 25.46 -5.45 -6.71
CA HIS A 257 24.75 -6.72 -6.64
C HIS A 257 23.36 -6.66 -7.28
N ILE A 258 22.69 -5.51 -7.21
CA ILE A 258 21.39 -5.32 -7.85
C ILE A 258 21.56 -5.20 -9.37
N ARG A 259 22.56 -4.44 -9.86
CA ARG A 259 22.93 -4.42 -11.29
C ARG A 259 23.17 -5.83 -11.84
N TYR A 260 23.98 -6.62 -11.14
CA TYR A 260 24.27 -8.01 -11.49
C TYR A 260 23.01 -8.89 -11.57
N VAL A 261 22.12 -8.82 -10.58
CA VAL A 261 20.85 -9.57 -10.60
C VAL A 261 19.96 -9.10 -11.76
N MET A 262 19.88 -7.80 -12.04
CA MET A 262 19.13 -7.27 -13.18
C MET A 262 19.69 -7.73 -14.53
N SER A 263 21.01 -7.86 -14.69
CA SER A 263 21.61 -8.49 -15.88
C SER A 263 21.22 -9.96 -16.00
N CYS A 264 21.37 -10.76 -14.93
CA CYS A 264 20.98 -12.18 -14.94
C CYS A 264 19.50 -12.38 -15.31
N MET A 265 18.60 -11.50 -14.83
CA MET A 265 17.17 -11.53 -15.18
C MET A 265 16.94 -11.27 -16.67
N LYS A 266 17.67 -10.33 -17.28
CA LYS A 266 17.55 -10.00 -18.72
C LYS A 266 18.20 -11.04 -19.64
N GLU A 267 19.20 -11.77 -19.14
CA GLU A 267 19.87 -12.88 -19.84
C GLU A 267 19.12 -14.22 -19.69
N THR A 268 18.11 -14.32 -18.82
CA THR A 268 17.38 -15.57 -18.56
C THR A 268 16.37 -15.89 -19.67
N THR A 269 16.74 -16.79 -20.57
CA THR A 269 15.90 -17.26 -21.69
C THR A 269 14.87 -18.34 -21.33
N VAL A 270 14.95 -18.90 -20.11
CA VAL A 270 14.06 -19.99 -19.64
C VAL A 270 12.87 -19.40 -18.87
N LYS A 271 11.64 -19.86 -19.17
CA LYS A 271 10.43 -19.43 -18.46
C LYS A 271 10.49 -19.80 -16.97
N VAL A 272 10.84 -18.82 -16.13
CA VAL A 272 10.83 -18.93 -14.67
C VAL A 272 9.39 -19.13 -14.19
N ARG A 273 9.12 -20.22 -13.47
CA ARG A 273 7.78 -20.54 -12.94
C ARG A 273 7.45 -19.86 -11.60
N ASN A 274 8.47 -19.52 -10.82
CA ASN A 274 8.34 -18.81 -9.54
C ASN A 274 9.41 -17.70 -9.50
N ILE A 275 9.03 -16.51 -9.97
CA ILE A 275 9.96 -15.39 -10.17
C ILE A 275 10.59 -14.93 -8.85
N ARG A 276 9.78 -14.89 -7.78
CA ARG A 276 10.18 -14.49 -6.44
C ARG A 276 11.24 -15.42 -5.82
N GLN A 277 11.08 -16.75 -5.94
CA GLN A 277 12.08 -17.70 -5.45
C GLN A 277 13.39 -17.62 -6.25
N TYR A 278 13.30 -17.36 -7.56
CA TYR A 278 14.48 -17.15 -8.41
C TYR A 278 15.24 -15.87 -8.04
N LEU A 279 14.53 -14.73 -7.94
CA LEU A 279 15.08 -13.45 -7.48
C LEU A 279 15.74 -13.57 -6.09
N LEU A 280 15.06 -14.18 -5.12
CA LEU A 280 15.61 -14.36 -3.77
C LEU A 280 16.86 -15.26 -3.76
N ALA A 281 16.90 -16.31 -4.60
CA ALA A 281 18.09 -17.14 -4.75
C ALA A 281 19.25 -16.38 -5.42
N ALA A 282 18.98 -15.57 -6.45
CA ALA A 282 19.97 -14.72 -7.11
C ALA A 282 20.54 -13.67 -6.14
N LEU A 283 19.68 -12.95 -5.41
CA LEU A 283 20.05 -11.96 -4.39
C LEU A 283 20.88 -12.57 -3.24
N TYR A 284 20.52 -13.76 -2.74
CA TYR A 284 21.31 -14.43 -1.71
C TYR A 284 22.69 -14.86 -2.22
N ASN A 285 22.81 -15.29 -3.48
CA ASN A 285 24.07 -15.76 -4.06
C ASN A 285 24.97 -14.64 -4.59
N ALA A 286 24.41 -13.47 -4.95
CA ALA A 286 25.14 -12.38 -5.61
C ALA A 286 26.47 -11.99 -4.92
N PRO A 287 26.57 -11.85 -3.58
CA PRO A 287 27.84 -11.54 -2.92
C PRO A 287 28.92 -12.64 -2.97
N ALA A 288 28.62 -13.80 -3.57
CA ALA A 288 29.58 -14.87 -3.84
C ALA A 288 29.84 -15.06 -5.35
N THR A 289 28.90 -14.72 -6.24
CA THR A 289 28.98 -15.01 -7.68
C THR A 289 29.38 -13.80 -8.54
N ILE A 290 29.12 -12.57 -8.11
CA ILE A 290 29.29 -11.34 -8.90
C ILE A 290 30.69 -11.17 -9.51
N SER A 291 31.74 -11.44 -8.74
CA SER A 291 33.13 -11.30 -9.20
C SER A 291 33.49 -12.32 -10.29
N HIS A 292 33.01 -13.56 -10.15
CA HIS A 292 33.23 -14.61 -11.15
C HIS A 292 32.45 -14.32 -12.45
N TYR A 293 31.21 -13.84 -12.34
CA TYR A 293 30.40 -13.44 -13.50
C TYR A 293 31.06 -12.33 -14.31
N TYR A 294 31.44 -11.21 -13.70
CA TYR A 294 32.09 -10.12 -14.44
C TYR A 294 33.47 -10.53 -14.98
N SER A 295 34.22 -11.39 -14.27
CA SER A 295 35.48 -11.94 -14.79
C SER A 295 35.26 -12.77 -16.06
N ALA A 296 34.25 -13.65 -16.07
CA ALA A 296 33.89 -14.45 -17.23
C ALA A 296 33.34 -13.60 -18.39
N LEU A 297 32.51 -12.59 -18.10
CA LEU A 297 31.95 -11.67 -19.09
C LEU A 297 33.04 -10.83 -19.77
N VAL A 298 34.04 -10.34 -19.02
CA VAL A 298 35.20 -9.64 -19.60
C VAL A 298 36.05 -10.59 -20.46
N GLN A 299 36.29 -11.83 -20.01
CA GLN A 299 37.03 -12.82 -20.81
C GLN A 299 36.29 -13.16 -22.12
N HIS A 300 34.98 -13.39 -22.05
CA HIS A 300 34.14 -13.61 -23.22
C HIS A 300 34.18 -12.43 -24.20
N ASN A 301 34.07 -11.20 -23.71
CA ASN A 301 34.04 -10.02 -24.57
C ASN A 301 35.42 -9.62 -25.13
N MET A 302 36.52 -10.03 -24.49
CA MET A 302 37.88 -9.79 -24.97
C MET A 302 38.43 -10.90 -25.90
N TYR A 303 37.97 -12.14 -25.75
CA TYR A 303 38.55 -13.30 -26.43
C TYR A 303 37.53 -14.22 -27.13
N GLY A 304 36.25 -14.18 -26.74
CA GLY A 304 35.19 -15.07 -27.25
C GLY A 304 34.65 -14.74 -28.64
N GLN A 305 35.14 -13.70 -29.31
CA GLN A 305 34.83 -13.39 -30.72
C GLN A 305 35.91 -13.93 -31.68
N SER A 306 36.54 -15.06 -31.32
CA SER A 306 37.71 -15.64 -32.02
C SER A 306 37.41 -16.98 -32.72
N GLU A 307 36.13 -17.29 -32.97
CA GLU A 307 35.64 -18.46 -33.72
C GLU A 307 34.58 -18.04 -34.76
#